data_AF-A0A5N6ISQ1-F1
#
_entry.id   AF-A0A5N6ISQ1-F1
#
_cell.length_a   1.000
_cell.length_b   1.000
_cell.length_c   1.000
_cell.angle_alpha   90.00
_cell.angle_beta   90.00
_cell.angle_gamma   90.00
#
_symmetry.space_group_name_H-M   'P 1'
#
loop_
_entity.id
_entity.type
_entity.pdbx_description
1 polymer ?
#
loop_
_entity_poly.entity_id
_entity_poly.type
_entity_poly.pdbx_seq_one_letter_code
_entity_poly.pdbx_strand_id
1 'polypeptide(L)'
;MPIPTRTLFLLRNRLIPGWRLCSGRFMQSEVGSAGLCLSSLIEYLPIAPLVPSILDLFLKVSKSYIGLYIPLPRFPLSVWTGGNWQDTSRLPTGFEAHYDQVHAAARARGRKVLEFKVQDGWDPLCQFLGKEVPSEPFPHVNEVDVIARFHVIIFWARLVGLAKKGLIWASPVVAVGAAWWYFD
;
A
#
# COMPACT_ATOMS: atom_id res chain seq x y z
N MET A 1 -5.10 -25.80 -12.27
CA MET A 1 -5.24 -25.71 -13.74
C MET A 1 -4.32 -24.58 -14.20
N PRO A 2 -3.36 -24.80 -15.12
CA PRO A 2 -2.42 -23.74 -15.47
C PRO A 2 -3.17 -22.66 -16.26
N ILE A 3 -3.07 -21.41 -15.78
CA ILE A 3 -3.52 -20.25 -16.55
C ILE A 3 -2.71 -20.27 -17.85
N PRO A 4 -3.33 -20.32 -19.04
CA PRO A 4 -2.57 -20.33 -20.27
C PRO A 4 -1.69 -19.08 -20.29
N THR A 5 -0.40 -19.25 -20.59
CA THR A 5 0.64 -18.20 -20.73
C THR A 5 0.38 -17.27 -21.96
N ARG A 6 -0.91 -17.23 -22.36
CA ARG A 6 -1.72 -16.74 -23.49
C ARG A 6 -2.08 -15.26 -23.62
N THR A 7 -2.00 -14.49 -22.54
CA THR A 7 -2.90 -13.33 -22.44
C THR A 7 -2.22 -12.11 -21.84
N LEU A 8 -2.50 -10.93 -22.40
CA LEU A 8 -2.02 -9.64 -21.91
C LEU A 8 -3.24 -8.76 -21.60
N PHE A 9 -3.31 -8.26 -20.38
CA PHE A 9 -4.40 -7.42 -19.88
C PHE A 9 -3.96 -5.97 -19.85
N LEU A 10 -4.79 -5.08 -20.39
CA LEU A 10 -4.60 -3.64 -20.31
C LEU A 10 -5.72 -3.02 -19.48
N LEU A 11 -5.35 -2.44 -18.33
CA LEU A 11 -6.28 -1.85 -17.36
C LEU A 11 -6.61 -0.39 -17.71
N ARG A 12 -7.55 -0.19 -18.63
CA ARG A 12 -7.82 1.12 -19.26
C ARG A 12 -8.41 2.15 -18.29
N ASN A 13 -7.55 2.80 -17.51
CA ASN A 13 -7.88 4.07 -16.86
C ASN A 13 -7.67 5.21 -17.86
N ARG A 14 -8.63 5.39 -18.78
CA ARG A 14 -8.71 6.64 -19.55
C ARG A 14 -8.89 7.76 -18.52
N LEU A 15 -7.90 8.64 -18.34
CA LEU A 15 -8.04 9.85 -17.53
C LEU A 15 -9.28 10.59 -18.06
N ILE A 16 -10.36 10.56 -17.28
CA ILE A 16 -11.64 11.14 -17.67
C ILE A 16 -11.43 12.66 -17.76
N PRO A 17 -11.73 13.31 -18.89
CA PRO A 17 -11.67 14.77 -18.98
C PRO A 17 -12.65 15.34 -17.95
N GLY A 18 -12.15 16.07 -16.95
CA GLY A 18 -13.00 16.75 -15.96
C GLY A 18 -12.92 16.28 -14.50
N TRP A 19 -12.07 15.32 -14.14
CA TRP A 19 -11.80 15.03 -12.73
C TRP A 19 -10.94 16.13 -12.09
N ARG A 20 -11.60 17.13 -11.50
CA ARG A 20 -11.07 17.80 -10.30
C ARG A 20 -10.88 16.70 -9.24
N LEU A 21 -9.71 16.64 -8.61
CA LEU A 21 -9.52 15.88 -7.37
C LEU A 21 -10.74 16.12 -6.49
N CYS A 22 -11.51 15.08 -6.16
CA CYS A 22 -12.66 15.19 -5.26
C CYS A 22 -12.16 15.67 -3.89
N SER A 23 -12.06 16.99 -3.74
CA SER A 23 -11.95 17.66 -2.47
C SER A 23 -13.33 17.64 -1.83
N GLY A 24 -13.48 16.85 -0.77
CA GLY A 24 -14.48 17.09 0.25
C GLY A 24 -15.82 16.37 0.07
N ARG A 25 -16.06 15.47 1.05
CA ARG A 25 -17.36 15.22 1.69
C ARG A 25 -18.38 14.44 0.85
N PHE A 26 -18.35 13.12 0.98
CA PHE A 26 -19.52 12.27 0.73
C PHE A 26 -19.85 11.44 1.98
N MET A 27 -20.97 11.83 2.58
CA MET A 27 -21.88 11.08 3.45
C MET A 27 -21.32 10.35 4.68
N GLN A 28 -21.57 10.96 5.84
CA GLN A 28 -21.78 10.26 7.10
C GLN A 28 -22.95 9.28 6.94
N SER A 29 -22.74 8.02 7.36
CA SER A 29 -23.81 7.14 7.80
C SER A 29 -23.43 6.61 9.19
N GLU A 30 -24.09 7.18 10.18
CA GLU A 30 -24.38 6.67 11.53
C GLU A 30 -23.56 5.46 12.01
N VAL A 31 -22.51 5.73 12.80
CA VAL A 31 -22.01 4.74 13.77
C VAL A 31 -22.53 5.19 15.13
N GLY A 32 -23.58 4.49 15.56
CA GLY A 32 -24.18 4.63 16.88
C GLY A 32 -23.14 4.51 17.99
N SER A 33 -23.34 5.34 19.00
CA SER A 33 -22.75 5.31 20.33
C SER A 33 -22.53 3.88 20.86
N ALA A 34 -21.27 3.47 20.94
CA ALA A 34 -20.79 2.50 21.91
C ALA A 34 -19.36 2.90 22.29
N GLY A 35 -19.25 3.78 23.29
CA GLY A 35 -17.98 4.03 23.97
C GLY A 35 -17.52 2.75 24.65
N LEU A 36 -16.69 1.97 23.97
CA LEU A 36 -15.96 0.88 24.61
C LEU A 36 -14.74 1.50 25.29
N CYS A 37 -14.86 1.58 26.61
CA CYS A 37 -13.87 2.04 27.56
C CYS A 37 -12.53 1.30 27.33
N LEU A 38 -11.52 2.01 26.82
CA LEU A 38 -10.18 1.47 26.52
C LEU A 38 -9.43 1.00 27.79
N SER A 39 -9.97 1.26 28.99
CA SER A 39 -9.34 0.94 30.27
C SER A 39 -9.65 -0.47 30.79
N SER A 40 -10.61 -1.20 30.22
CA SER A 40 -11.05 -2.50 30.77
C SER A 40 -10.46 -3.73 30.07
N LEU A 41 -9.69 -3.55 29.00
CA LEU A 41 -9.14 -4.65 28.17
C LEU A 41 -7.69 -5.01 28.48
N ILE A 42 -7.05 -4.34 29.45
CA ILE A 42 -5.61 -4.48 29.72
C ILE A 42 -5.31 -5.54 30.80
N GLU A 43 -6.29 -5.96 31.61
CA GLU A 43 -6.03 -6.86 32.76
C GLU A 43 -6.24 -8.36 32.52
N TYR A 44 -6.79 -8.79 31.38
CA TYR A 44 -7.26 -10.18 31.21
C TYR A 44 -6.52 -11.05 30.19
N LEU A 45 -5.38 -10.61 29.63
CA LEU A 45 -4.65 -11.43 28.65
C LEU A 45 -3.25 -11.82 29.16
N PRO A 46 -2.95 -13.12 29.38
CA PRO A 46 -1.64 -13.58 29.83
C PRO A 46 -0.65 -13.61 28.65
N ILE A 47 -0.39 -12.46 28.02
CA ILE A 47 0.49 -12.34 26.84
C ILE A 47 1.90 -11.85 27.19
N ALA A 48 2.19 -11.57 28.46
CA ALA A 48 3.45 -10.96 28.88
C ALA A 48 4.73 -11.63 28.32
N PRO A 49 4.85 -12.98 28.16
CA PRO A 49 6.08 -13.56 27.62
C PRO A 49 6.18 -13.56 26.08
N LEU A 50 5.12 -13.22 25.34
CA LEU A 50 5.12 -13.24 23.86
C LEU A 50 5.29 -11.86 23.22
N VAL A 51 5.15 -10.78 23.99
CA VAL A 51 5.31 -9.40 23.52
C VAL A 51 6.70 -9.14 22.91
N PRO A 52 7.83 -9.61 23.47
CA PRO A 52 9.15 -9.39 22.87
C PRO A 52 9.27 -10.08 21.51
N SER A 53 8.75 -11.30 21.38
CA SER A 53 8.85 -12.14 20.18
C SER A 53 8.01 -11.60 19.03
N ILE A 54 6.79 -11.14 19.31
CA ILE A 54 5.90 -10.55 18.32
C ILE A 54 6.42 -9.18 17.89
N LEU A 55 6.94 -8.37 18.82
CA LEU A 55 7.50 -7.06 18.52
C LEU A 55 8.82 -7.15 17.73
N ASP A 56 9.72 -8.08 18.08
CA ASP A 56 10.95 -8.31 17.31
C ASP A 56 10.67 -8.88 15.93
N LEU A 57 9.68 -9.78 15.81
CA LEU A 57 9.20 -10.26 14.52
C LEU A 57 8.62 -9.09 13.70
N PHE A 58 7.78 -8.25 14.30
CA PHE A 58 7.22 -7.06 13.66
C PHE A 58 8.32 -6.07 13.23
N LEU A 59 9.33 -5.83 14.07
CA LEU A 59 10.44 -4.94 13.76
C LEU A 59 11.35 -5.51 12.67
N LYS A 60 11.64 -6.82 12.66
CA LYS A 60 12.38 -7.49 11.58
C LYS A 60 11.59 -7.47 10.27
N VAL A 61 10.30 -7.79 10.30
CA VAL A 61 9.39 -7.68 9.15
C VAL A 61 9.34 -6.23 8.66
N SER A 62 9.33 -5.24 9.55
CA SER A 62 9.35 -3.83 9.15
C SER A 62 10.66 -3.41 8.48
N LYS A 63 11.81 -3.94 8.89
CA LYS A 63 13.08 -3.57 8.27
C LYS A 63 13.20 -4.20 6.87
N SER A 64 12.87 -5.47 6.73
CA SER A 64 13.01 -6.22 5.47
C SER A 64 11.87 -5.95 4.47
N TYR A 65 10.63 -5.77 4.94
CA TYR A 65 9.45 -5.63 4.08
C TYR A 65 9.05 -4.17 3.89
N ILE A 66 9.01 -3.38 4.97
CA ILE A 66 8.58 -1.96 4.91
C ILE A 66 9.70 -1.03 4.40
N GLY A 67 10.99 -1.37 4.59
CA GLY A 67 12.11 -0.55 4.11
C GLY A 67 12.17 -0.40 2.59
N LEU A 68 11.73 -1.44 1.86
CA LEU A 68 11.63 -1.47 0.41
C LEU A 68 10.26 -1.02 -0.11
N TYR A 69 9.27 -0.87 0.77
CA TYR A 69 7.91 -0.53 0.36
C TYR A 69 7.80 0.86 -0.25
N ILE A 70 8.48 1.88 0.30
CA ILE A 70 8.39 3.26 -0.21
C ILE A 70 9.02 3.43 -1.62
N PRO A 71 10.18 2.83 -1.97
CA PRO A 71 10.71 2.95 -3.32
C PRO A 71 9.91 2.17 -4.38
N LEU A 72 9.20 1.09 -4.01
CA LEU A 72 8.49 0.24 -4.98
C LEU A 72 7.40 0.99 -5.79
N PRO A 73 6.47 1.75 -5.18
CA PRO A 73 5.48 2.55 -5.92
C PRO A 73 6.09 3.67 -6.78
N ARG A 74 7.29 4.13 -6.45
CA ARG A 74 7.95 5.21 -7.20
C ARG A 74 8.51 4.74 -8.53
N PHE A 75 8.81 3.45 -8.67
CA PHE A 75 9.48 2.92 -9.85
C PHE A 75 8.64 3.02 -11.14
N PRO A 76 7.36 2.58 -11.17
CA PRO A 76 6.54 2.76 -12.38
C PRO A 76 6.33 4.24 -12.73
N LEU A 77 6.14 5.09 -11.70
CA LEU A 77 5.95 6.52 -11.88
C LEU A 77 7.19 7.17 -12.49
N SER A 78 8.40 6.82 -12.04
CA SER A 78 9.62 7.36 -12.62
C SER A 78 9.83 6.89 -14.07
N VAL A 79 9.44 5.66 -14.42
CA VAL A 79 9.49 5.19 -15.82
C VAL A 79 8.55 6.02 -16.70
N TRP A 80 7.32 6.26 -16.26
CA TRP A 80 6.34 7.01 -17.05
C TRP A 80 6.66 8.51 -17.16
N THR A 81 7.34 9.09 -16.17
CA THR A 81 7.70 10.52 -16.20
C THR A 81 9.11 10.81 -16.70
N GLY A 82 9.92 9.79 -17.02
CA GLY A 82 11.30 9.99 -17.49
C GLY A 82 12.29 10.34 -16.37
N GLY A 83 12.08 9.79 -15.17
CA GLY A 83 13.00 9.86 -14.03
C GLY A 83 12.47 10.69 -12.86
N ASN A 84 11.56 11.64 -13.11
CA ASN A 84 10.98 12.49 -12.06
C ASN A 84 9.55 12.04 -11.69
N TRP A 85 9.43 11.11 -10.75
CA TRP A 85 8.12 10.55 -10.34
C TRP A 85 7.13 11.59 -9.76
N GLN A 86 7.57 12.81 -9.43
CA GLN A 86 6.73 13.89 -8.93
C GLN A 86 6.14 14.78 -10.03
N ASP A 87 6.64 14.65 -11.26
CA ASP A 87 6.16 15.44 -12.41
C ASP A 87 4.84 14.85 -12.94
N THR A 88 3.73 15.30 -12.38
CA THR A 88 2.39 14.85 -12.76
C THR A 88 1.99 15.30 -14.17
N SER A 89 2.63 16.32 -14.73
CA SER A 89 2.30 16.84 -16.07
C SER A 89 2.63 15.84 -17.18
N ARG A 90 3.62 14.97 -16.94
CA ARG A 90 4.08 13.96 -17.89
C ARG A 90 3.33 12.63 -17.78
N LEU A 91 2.58 12.41 -16.70
CA LEU A 91 1.89 11.13 -16.45
C LEU A 91 0.90 10.74 -17.56
N PRO A 92 0.06 11.64 -18.11
CA PRO A 92 -0.87 11.25 -19.17
C PRO A 92 -0.14 10.69 -20.40
N THR A 93 0.88 11.41 -20.88
CA THR A 93 1.68 11.00 -22.05
C THR A 93 2.49 9.74 -21.77
N GLY A 94 3.10 9.63 -20.59
CA GLY A 94 3.85 8.44 -20.19
C GLY A 94 2.99 7.18 -20.11
N PHE A 95 1.77 7.33 -19.59
CA PHE A 95 0.79 6.25 -19.50
C PHE A 95 0.30 5.83 -20.89
N GLU A 96 -0.03 6.78 -21.77
CA GLU A 96 -0.41 6.48 -23.17
C GLU A 96 0.73 5.76 -23.93
N ALA A 97 1.96 6.25 -23.80
CA ALA A 97 3.12 5.61 -24.41
C ALA A 97 3.32 4.16 -23.92
N HIS A 98 3.03 3.88 -22.64
CA HIS A 98 3.06 2.52 -22.12
C HIS A 98 2.00 1.63 -22.77
N TYR A 99 0.78 2.13 -22.99
CA TYR A 99 -0.27 1.38 -23.70
C TYR A 99 0.15 1.02 -25.11
N ASP A 100 0.71 1.97 -25.84
CA ASP A 100 1.18 1.75 -27.20
C ASP A 100 2.27 0.67 -27.24
N GLN A 101 3.19 0.68 -26.28
CA GLN A 101 4.21 -0.36 -26.14
C GLN A 101 3.59 -1.74 -25.88
N VAL A 102 2.60 -1.84 -25.00
CA VAL A 102 1.92 -3.10 -24.69
C VAL A 102 1.17 -3.63 -25.92
N HIS A 103 0.47 -2.75 -26.65
CA HIS A 103 -0.21 -3.11 -27.89
C HIS A 103 0.77 -3.55 -28.99
N ALA A 104 1.88 -2.83 -29.17
CA ALA A 104 2.91 -3.18 -30.13
C ALA A 104 3.52 -4.55 -29.80
N ALA A 105 3.85 -4.79 -28.53
CA ALA A 105 4.39 -6.06 -28.07
C ALA A 105 3.39 -7.22 -28.24
N ALA A 106 2.10 -6.99 -28.02
CA ALA A 106 1.06 -7.99 -28.25
C ALA A 106 0.91 -8.33 -29.74
N ARG A 107 0.85 -7.32 -30.61
CA ARG A 107 0.80 -7.50 -32.07
C ARG A 107 2.01 -8.28 -32.59
N ALA A 108 3.22 -7.89 -32.18
CA ALA A 108 4.46 -8.57 -32.55
C ALA A 108 4.47 -10.05 -32.15
N ARG A 109 3.73 -10.42 -31.11
CA ARG A 109 3.61 -11.80 -30.62
C ARG A 109 2.33 -12.51 -31.09
N GLY A 110 1.52 -11.89 -31.94
CA GLY A 110 0.24 -12.43 -32.40
C GLY A 110 -0.77 -12.67 -31.27
N ARG A 111 -0.74 -11.84 -30.22
CA ARG A 111 -1.56 -12.00 -29.01
C ARG A 111 -2.76 -11.08 -29.04
N LYS A 112 -3.92 -11.61 -28.67
CA LYS A 112 -5.12 -10.80 -28.40
C LYS A 112 -4.92 -10.01 -27.10
N VAL A 113 -5.50 -8.82 -27.05
CA VAL A 113 -5.46 -7.91 -25.90
C VAL A 113 -6.89 -7.56 -25.52
N LEU A 114 -7.19 -7.58 -24.22
CA LEU A 114 -8.45 -7.07 -23.67
C LEU A 114 -8.17 -5.72 -23.02
N GLU A 115 -8.87 -4.70 -23.50
CA GLU A 115 -9.04 -3.43 -22.80
C GLU A 115 -10.08 -3.65 -21.70
N PHE A 116 -9.61 -3.72 -20.46
CA PHE A 116 -10.43 -4.05 -19.30
C PHE A 116 -10.47 -2.88 -18.33
N LYS A 117 -11.66 -2.50 -17.85
CA LYS A 117 -11.79 -1.62 -16.69
C LYS A 117 -12.21 -2.43 -15.49
N VAL A 118 -11.66 -2.10 -14.32
CA VAL A 118 -11.99 -2.80 -13.06
C VAL A 118 -13.50 -2.79 -12.78
N GLN A 119 -14.20 -1.74 -13.19
CA GLN A 119 -15.64 -1.60 -13.02
C GLN A 119 -16.46 -2.54 -13.92
N ASP A 120 -15.84 -3.12 -14.96
CA ASP A 120 -16.53 -4.03 -15.88
C ASP A 120 -16.77 -5.43 -15.26
N GLY A 121 -16.14 -5.74 -14.12
CA GLY A 121 -16.40 -6.97 -13.36
C GLY A 121 -15.90 -8.25 -14.03
N TRP A 122 -16.56 -9.38 -13.73
CA TRP A 122 -16.12 -10.70 -14.20
C TRP A 122 -16.39 -10.96 -15.68
N ASP A 123 -17.50 -10.46 -16.21
CA ASP A 123 -18.05 -10.89 -17.50
C ASP A 123 -17.07 -10.76 -18.68
N PRO A 124 -16.51 -9.57 -19.01
CA PRO A 124 -15.60 -9.44 -20.15
C PRO A 124 -14.26 -10.15 -19.90
N LEU A 125 -13.83 -10.25 -18.65
CA LEU A 125 -12.60 -10.93 -18.26
C LEU A 125 -12.71 -12.45 -18.48
N CYS A 126 -13.78 -13.06 -17.96
CA CYS A 126 -14.06 -14.49 -18.09
C CYS A 126 -14.32 -14.88 -19.54
N GLN A 127 -15.09 -14.07 -20.29
CA GLN A 127 -15.31 -14.28 -21.71
C GLN A 127 -13.99 -14.29 -22.50
N PHE A 128 -13.11 -13.33 -22.24
CA PHE A 128 -11.81 -13.26 -22.92
C PHE A 128 -10.88 -14.42 -22.58
N LEU A 129 -10.96 -14.91 -21.34
CA LEU A 129 -10.19 -16.06 -20.87
C LEU A 129 -10.79 -17.42 -21.24
N GLY A 130 -12.03 -17.46 -21.74
CA GLY A 130 -12.76 -18.71 -21.96
C GLY A 130 -13.02 -19.47 -20.66
N LYS A 131 -13.35 -18.74 -19.58
CA LYS A 131 -13.64 -19.26 -18.25
C LYS A 131 -15.08 -18.97 -17.87
N GLU A 132 -15.64 -19.78 -16.99
CA GLU A 132 -16.94 -19.52 -16.38
C GLU A 132 -16.84 -18.34 -15.41
N VAL A 133 -17.93 -17.60 -15.27
CA VAL A 133 -18.04 -16.50 -14.31
C VAL A 133 -18.20 -17.09 -12.90
N PRO A 134 -17.33 -16.73 -11.94
CA PRO A 134 -17.48 -17.16 -10.56
C PRO A 134 -18.79 -16.64 -9.93
N SER A 135 -19.32 -17.37 -8.94
CA SER A 135 -20.48 -16.92 -8.16
C SER A 135 -20.16 -15.82 -7.15
N GLU A 136 -18.87 -15.61 -6.85
CA GLU A 136 -18.41 -14.56 -5.94
C GLU A 136 -18.37 -13.18 -6.61
N PRO A 137 -18.61 -12.10 -5.84
CA PRO A 137 -18.52 -10.74 -6.38
C PRO A 137 -17.09 -10.41 -6.84
N PHE A 138 -16.96 -9.52 -7.81
CA PHE A 138 -15.66 -9.07 -8.27
C PHE A 138 -14.88 -8.40 -7.11
N PRO A 139 -13.62 -8.78 -6.85
CA PRO A 139 -12.93 -8.40 -5.63
C PRO A 139 -12.51 -6.92 -5.60
N HIS A 140 -12.69 -6.28 -4.43
CA HIS A 140 -12.30 -4.89 -4.16
C HIS A 140 -11.41 -4.84 -2.91
N VAL A 141 -10.10 -5.09 -3.09
CA VAL A 141 -9.16 -5.26 -1.95
C VAL A 141 -8.09 -4.18 -1.86
N ASN A 142 -7.83 -3.45 -2.94
CA ASN A 142 -6.75 -2.46 -3.03
C ASN A 142 -7.29 -1.03 -2.99
N GLU A 143 -8.11 -0.72 -1.98
CA GLU A 143 -8.69 0.60 -1.82
C GLU A 143 -7.72 1.61 -1.22
N VAL A 144 -7.91 2.87 -1.59
CA VAL A 144 -7.05 3.99 -1.16
C VAL A 144 -7.02 4.11 0.37
N ASP A 145 -8.15 3.91 1.05
CA ASP A 145 -8.22 4.00 2.52
C ASP A 145 -7.40 2.91 3.20
N VAL A 146 -7.45 1.67 2.70
CA VAL A 146 -6.64 0.54 3.22
C VAL A 146 -5.14 0.86 3.07
N ILE A 147 -4.75 1.34 1.88
CA ILE A 147 -3.36 1.72 1.60
C ILE A 147 -2.94 2.90 2.49
N ALA A 148 -3.78 3.92 2.66
CA ALA A 148 -3.49 5.10 3.48
C ALA A 148 -3.29 4.72 4.96
N ARG A 149 -4.18 3.89 5.51
CA ARG A 149 -4.06 3.37 6.89
C ARG A 149 -2.76 2.61 7.08
N PHE A 150 -2.38 1.77 6.12
CA PHE A 150 -1.13 1.04 6.16
C PHE A 150 0.10 1.97 6.22
N HIS A 151 0.10 3.06 5.44
CA HIS A 151 1.17 4.06 5.49
C HIS A 151 1.25 4.79 6.83
N VAL A 152 0.11 5.11 7.44
CA VAL A 152 0.05 5.74 8.78
C VAL A 152 0.64 4.80 9.84
N ILE A 153 0.27 3.52 9.82
CA ILE A 153 0.81 2.50 10.75
C ILE A 153 2.33 2.39 10.59
N ILE A 154 2.81 2.31 9.35
CA ILE A 154 4.25 2.27 9.04
C ILE A 154 4.96 3.50 9.60
N PHE A 155 4.40 4.69 9.37
CA PHE A 155 4.98 5.96 9.81
C PHE A 155 5.16 5.97 11.34
N TRP A 156 4.11 5.63 12.09
CA TRP A 156 4.17 5.60 13.55
C TRP A 156 5.10 4.52 14.09
N ALA A 157 5.10 3.33 13.50
CA ALA A 157 6.05 2.27 13.87
C ALA A 157 7.51 2.73 13.70
N ARG A 158 7.81 3.47 12.63
CA ARG A 158 9.14 4.05 12.38
C ARG A 158 9.49 5.13 13.40
N LEU A 159 8.55 6.03 13.73
CA LEU A 159 8.77 7.06 14.77
C LEU A 159 9.07 6.46 16.13
N VAL A 160 8.27 5.49 16.58
CA VAL A 160 8.49 4.79 17.86
C VAL A 160 9.84 4.07 17.86
N GLY A 161 10.19 3.41 16.76
CA GLY A 161 11.49 2.75 16.60
C GLY A 161 12.68 3.72 16.71
N LEU A 162 12.56 4.94 16.19
CA LEU A 162 13.59 5.98 16.30
C LEU A 162 13.65 6.57 17.72
N ALA A 163 12.51 6.84 18.34
CA ALA A 163 12.44 7.32 19.72
C ALA A 163 13.07 6.33 20.70
N LYS A 164 12.76 5.02 20.56
CA LYS A 164 13.38 3.95 21.37
C LYS A 164 14.90 3.92 21.21
N LYS A 165 15.41 4.04 19.97
CA LYS A 165 16.86 4.14 19.72
C LYS A 165 17.46 5.38 20.39
N GLY A 166 16.82 6.53 20.26
CA GLY A 166 17.25 7.77 20.89
C GLY A 166 17.35 7.63 22.41
N LEU A 167 16.34 7.02 23.04
CA LEU A 167 16.33 6.76 24.48
C LEU A 167 17.45 5.80 24.92
N ILE A 168 17.68 4.71 24.17
CA ILE A 168 18.76 3.76 24.43
C ILE A 168 20.13 4.45 24.35
N TRP A 169 20.36 5.30 23.34
CA TRP A 169 21.61 6.03 23.19
C TRP A 169 21.78 7.18 24.19
N ALA A 170 20.69 7.80 24.63
CA ALA A 170 20.73 8.86 25.63
C ALA A 170 20.96 8.31 27.05
N SER A 171 20.53 7.09 27.33
CA SER A 171 20.60 6.49 28.67
C SER A 171 22.01 6.50 29.29
N PRO A 172 23.10 6.09 28.60
CA PRO A 172 24.45 6.19 29.15
C PRO A 172 24.89 7.62 29.45
N VAL A 173 24.53 8.58 28.58
CA VAL A 173 24.87 9.99 28.75
C VAL A 173 24.20 10.56 29.99
N VAL A 174 22.90 10.25 30.16
CA VAL A 174 22.13 10.65 31.34
C VAL A 174 22.71 10.02 32.60
N ALA A 175 23.08 8.73 32.56
CA ALA A 175 23.67 8.02 33.70
C ALA A 175 25.03 8.62 34.11
N VAL A 176 25.91 8.90 33.14
CA VAL A 176 27.22 9.53 33.40
C VAL A 176 27.05 10.94 33.93
N GLY A 177 26.17 11.75 33.34
CA GLY A 177 25.89 13.11 33.82
C GLY A 177 25.31 13.13 35.24
N ALA A 178 24.39 12.21 35.54
CA ALA A 178 23.83 12.07 36.89
C ALA A 178 24.87 11.60 37.91
N ALA A 179 25.76 10.69 37.53
CA ALA A 179 26.86 10.25 38.40
C ALA A 179 27.83 11.40 38.67
N TRP A 180 28.24 12.14 37.64
CA TRP A 180 29.13 13.30 37.79
C TRP A 180 28.55 14.35 38.75
N TRP A 181 27.27 14.71 38.56
CA TRP A 181 26.57 15.64 39.44
C TRP A 181 26.48 15.17 40.91
N TYR A 182 26.47 13.86 41.15
CA TYR A 182 26.34 13.30 42.50
C TYR A 182 27.67 13.24 43.25
N PHE A 183 28.80 13.17 42.53
CA PHE A 183 30.14 12.98 43.12
C PHE A 183 31.00 14.25 43.17
N ASP A 184 30.57 15.34 42.54
CA ASP A 184 31.13 16.69 42.72
C ASP A 184 30.43 17.45 43.87
#